data_AF-A0A2V9QU85-F1
#
_entry.id   AF-A0A2V9QU85-F1
#
_cell.length_a   1.000
_cell.length_b   1.000
_cell.length_c   1.000
_cell.angle_alpha   90.00
_cell.angle_beta   90.00
_cell.angle_gamma   90.00
#
_symmetry.space_group_name_H-M   'P 1'
#
loop_
_entity.id
_entity.type
_entity.pdbx_description
1 polymer ?
#
loop_
_entity_poly.entity_id
_entity_poly.type
_entity_poly.pdbx_seq_one_letter_code
_entity_poly.pdbx_strand_id
1 'polypeptide(L)'
;DVIELNEAFAAQSLAVIQEAGLDPARVNPNGGAVALGHPLGCTGAKLTATVIRELKRRNARYGLVTMCVGGGMGAAGIFENLN
;
A
#
# COMPACT_ATOMS: atom_id res chain seq x y z
N ASP A 1 -2.46 8.74 6.53
CA ASP A 1 -3.92 8.62 6.34
C ASP A 1 -4.34 7.41 5.54
N VAL A 2 -3.65 7.12 4.42
CA VAL A 2 -3.92 5.93 3.60
C VAL A 2 -2.65 5.10 3.47
N ILE A 3 -2.75 3.77 3.51
CA ILE A 3 -1.62 2.86 3.33
C ILE A 3 -2.00 1.84 2.25
N GLU A 4 -1.19 1.78 1.19
CA GLU A 4 -1.25 0.74 0.16
C GLU A 4 -0.05 -0.19 0.35
N LEU A 5 -0.30 -1.33 0.98
CA LEU A 5 0.66 -2.41 1.20
C LEU A 5 0.39 -3.51 0.16
N ASN A 6 1.38 -3.83 -0.66
CA ASN A 6 1.24 -4.94 -1.61
C ASN A 6 0.93 -6.26 -0.87
N GLU A 7 -0.17 -6.91 -1.25
CA GLU A 7 -0.60 -8.18 -0.67
C GLU A 7 -0.04 -9.36 -1.49
N ALA A 8 1.27 -9.56 -1.44
CA ALA A 8 1.88 -10.70 -2.12
C ALA A 8 1.36 -12.02 -1.54
N PHE A 9 1.24 -12.09 -0.21
CA PHE A 9 0.63 -13.18 0.54
C PHE A 9 0.01 -12.64 1.83
N ALA A 10 -1.14 -13.17 2.25
CA ALA A 10 -1.80 -12.74 3.49
C ALA A 10 -0.88 -12.86 4.73
N ALA A 11 -0.13 -13.96 4.83
CA ALA A 11 0.83 -14.16 5.92
C ALA A 11 1.90 -13.06 5.99
N GLN A 12 2.45 -12.67 4.84
CA GLN A 12 3.43 -11.58 4.74
C GLN A 12 2.81 -10.23 5.08
N SER A 13 1.60 -9.93 4.59
CA SER A 13 0.93 -8.67 4.86
C SER A 13 0.58 -8.50 6.34
N LEU A 14 0.06 -9.56 6.98
CA LEU A 14 -0.24 -9.56 8.41
C LEU A 14 1.03 -9.36 9.26
N ALA A 15 2.15 -9.99 8.88
CA ALA A 15 3.42 -9.80 9.56
C ALA A 15 3.90 -8.34 9.48
N VAL A 16 3.81 -7.70 8.30
CA VAL A 16 4.18 -6.29 8.13
C VAL A 16 3.28 -5.36 8.94
N ILE A 17 1.96 -5.61 8.96
CA ILE A 17 1.01 -4.80 9.74
C ILE A 17 1.34 -4.88 11.24
N GLN A 18 1.61 -6.08 11.76
CA GLN A 18 1.95 -6.29 13.16
C GLN A 18 3.30 -5.65 13.53
N GLU A 19 4.34 -5.94 12.76
CA GLU A 19 5.71 -5.49 13.08
C GLU A 19 5.88 -3.97 12.97
N ALA A 20 5.28 -3.35 11.94
CA ALA A 20 5.35 -1.91 11.75
C ALA A 20 4.25 -1.13 12.52
N GLY A 21 3.40 -1.83 13.28
CA GLY A 21 2.32 -1.21 14.06
C GLY A 21 1.33 -0.42 13.21
N LEU A 22 1.02 -0.90 12.00
CA LEU A 22 0.13 -0.19 11.09
C LEU A 22 -1.33 -0.31 11.57
N ASP A 23 -2.07 0.80 11.54
CA ASP A 23 -3.51 0.78 11.78
C ASP A 23 -4.23 0.02 10.64
N PRO A 24 -4.83 -1.16 10.91
CA PRO A 24 -5.47 -1.98 9.88
C PRO A 24 -6.61 -1.24 9.15
N ALA A 25 -7.28 -0.29 9.80
CA ALA A 25 -8.36 0.48 9.19
C ALA A 25 -7.86 1.42 8.07
N ARG A 26 -6.55 1.70 8.02
CA ARG A 26 -5.90 2.54 7.03
C ARG A 26 -5.19 1.75 5.93
N VAL A 27 -5.03 0.44 6.10
CA VAL A 27 -4.33 -0.44 5.15
C VAL A 27 -5.31 -0.97 4.10
N ASN A 28 -4.97 -0.76 2.83
CA ASN A 28 -5.68 -1.24 1.65
C ASN A 28 -7.21 -1.00 1.72
N PRO A 29 -7.67 0.25 1.94
CA PRO A 29 -9.09 0.53 2.19
C PRO A 29 -10.02 0.16 1.02
N ASN A 30 -9.46 -0.02 -0.18
CA ASN A 30 -10.18 -0.39 -1.40
C ASN A 30 -9.85 -1.83 -1.86
N GLY A 31 -9.27 -2.66 -0.99
CA GLY A 31 -8.76 -3.99 -1.31
C GLY A 31 -7.36 -3.97 -1.94
N GLY A 32 -6.64 -5.08 -1.83
CA GLY A 32 -5.28 -5.21 -2.33
C GLY A 32 -5.10 -6.31 -3.38
N ALA A 33 -3.86 -6.78 -3.51
CA ALA A 33 -3.46 -7.68 -4.59
C ALA A 33 -4.07 -9.10 -4.51
N VAL A 34 -4.53 -9.54 -3.33
CA VAL A 34 -5.24 -10.82 -3.21
C VAL A 34 -6.55 -10.80 -4.00
N ALA A 35 -7.26 -9.67 -3.99
CA ALA A 35 -8.51 -9.49 -4.73
C ALA A 35 -8.29 -8.92 -6.15
N LEU A 36 -7.39 -7.95 -6.27
CA LEU A 36 -7.23 -7.12 -7.48
C LEU A 36 -6.07 -7.56 -8.37
N GLY A 37 -5.38 -8.65 -8.02
CA GLY A 37 -4.24 -9.19 -8.75
C GLY A 37 -2.94 -8.40 -8.57
N HIS A 38 -1.84 -9.08 -8.90
CA HIS A 38 -0.46 -8.61 -8.78
C HIS A 38 0.29 -8.70 -10.13
N PRO A 39 0.08 -7.75 -11.06
CA PRO A 39 0.93 -7.64 -12.25
C PRO A 39 2.31 -7.13 -11.82
N LEU A 40 3.27 -8.04 -11.63
CA LEU A 40 4.53 -7.83 -10.89
C LEU A 40 5.19 -6.46 -11.15
N GLY A 41 5.61 -6.18 -12.39
CA GLY A 41 6.30 -4.92 -12.73
C GLY A 41 5.42 -3.66 -12.68
N CYS A 42 4.09 -3.79 -12.71
CA CYS A 42 3.14 -2.68 -12.67
C CYS A 42 2.70 -2.33 -11.24
N THR A 43 2.83 -3.26 -10.30
CA THR A 43 2.17 -3.16 -8.98
C THR A 43 2.57 -1.91 -8.20
N GLY A 44 3.84 -1.52 -8.18
CA GLY A 44 4.26 -0.30 -7.48
C GLY A 44 3.59 0.97 -8.05
N ALA A 45 3.48 1.07 -9.37
CA ALA A 45 2.78 2.17 -10.02
C ALA A 45 1.26 2.10 -9.79
N LYS A 46 0.66 0.91 -9.84
CA LYS A 46 -0.76 0.67 -9.53
C LYS A 46 -1.10 1.15 -8.11
N LEU A 47 -0.34 0.72 -7.09
CA LEU A 47 -0.55 1.13 -5.70
C LEU A 47 -0.36 2.64 -5.52
N THR A 48 0.62 3.23 -6.19
CA THR A 48 0.83 4.68 -6.20
C THR A 48 -0.37 5.44 -6.81
N ALA A 49 -0.91 4.95 -7.92
CA ALA A 49 -2.11 5.54 -8.53
C ALA A 49 -3.33 5.42 -7.59
N THR A 50 -3.48 4.27 -6.92
CA THR A 50 -4.54 4.06 -5.92
C THR A 50 -4.41 5.02 -4.75
N VAL A 51 -3.23 5.12 -4.11
CA VAL A 51 -3.05 5.96 -2.92
C VAL A 51 -3.30 7.43 -3.23
N ILE A 52 -2.81 7.95 -4.37
CA ILE A 52 -3.00 9.36 -4.75
C ILE A 52 -4.49 9.66 -4.96
N ARG A 53 -5.22 8.75 -5.60
CA ARG A 53 -6.65 8.91 -5.84
C ARG A 53 -7.45 8.84 -4.53
N GLU A 54 -7.05 7.96 -3.63
CA GLU A 54 -7.68 7.80 -2.32
C GLU A 54 -7.43 8.98 -1.39
N LEU A 55 -6.22 9.55 -1.39
CA LEU A 55 -5.92 10.77 -0.64
C LEU A 55 -6.81 11.93 -1.09
N LYS A 56 -6.92 12.13 -2.42
CA LYS A 56 -7.83 13.16 -2.98
C LYS A 56 -9.28 12.90 -2.59
N ARG A 57 -9.75 11.65 -2.69
CA ARG A 57 -11.13 11.27 -2.34
C ARG A 57 -11.47 11.56 -0.87
N ARG A 58 -10.50 11.39 0.03
CA ARG A 58 -10.67 11.60 1.48
C ARG A 58 -10.32 13.01 1.94
N ASN A 59 -9.82 13.88 1.06
CA ASN A 59 -9.17 15.13 1.44
C ASN A 59 -8.09 14.92 2.54
N ALA A 60 -7.30 13.87 2.37
CA ALA A 60 -6.29 13.44 3.32
C ALA A 60 -4.89 13.91 2.88
N ARG A 61 -3.95 13.96 3.83
CA ARG A 61 -2.63 14.58 3.62
C ARG A 61 -1.57 13.58 3.20
N TYR A 62 -1.40 12.48 3.95
CA TYR A 62 -0.28 11.55 3.75
C TYR A 62 -0.72 10.14 3.36
N GLY A 63 -0.09 9.62 2.31
CA GLY A 63 -0.20 8.24 1.85
C GLY A 63 1.13 7.50 1.93
N LEU A 64 1.09 6.23 2.30
CA LEU A 64 2.24 5.31 2.23
C LEU A 64 1.95 4.26 1.16
N VAL A 65 2.94 4.00 0.29
CA VAL A 65 2.99 2.80 -0.55
C VAL A 65 4.16 1.96 -0.10
N THR A 66 3.97 0.65 0.09
CA THR A 66 5.07 -0.26 0.41
C THR A 66 4.85 -1.65 -0.17
N MET A 67 5.94 -2.35 -0.48
CA MET A 67 5.91 -3.70 -1.05
C MET A 67 7.15 -4.50 -0.67
N CYS A 68 6.96 -5.82 -0.51
CA CYS A 68 8.05 -6.78 -0.51
C CYS A 68 8.55 -7.02 -1.95
N VAL A 69 9.82 -7.40 -2.08
CA VAL A 69 10.45 -7.75 -3.35
C VAL A 69 11.24 -9.04 -3.18
N GLY A 70 11.21 -9.90 -4.20
CA GLY A 70 11.98 -11.15 -4.21
C GLY A 70 13.47 -10.90 -3.96
N GLY A 71 14.13 -11.87 -3.32
CA GLY A 71 15.54 -11.70 -2.90
C GLY A 71 15.72 -10.96 -1.57
N GLY A 72 14.66 -10.81 -0.77
CA GLY A 72 14.75 -10.24 0.58
C GLY A 72 14.83 -8.72 0.61
N MET A 73 14.22 -8.06 -0.37
CA MET A 73 14.23 -6.59 -0.50
C MET A 73 12.84 -6.02 -0.18
N GLY A 74 12.79 -4.70 0.01
CA GLY A 74 11.55 -3.94 0.17
C GLY A 74 11.68 -2.55 -0.40
N ALA A 75 10.54 -1.96 -0.77
CA ALA A 75 10.43 -0.57 -1.19
C ALA A 75 9.30 0.11 -0.43
N ALA A 76 9.50 1.39 -0.10
CA ALA A 76 8.48 2.23 0.53
C ALA A 76 8.58 3.67 0.00
N GLY A 77 7.45 4.33 -0.13
CA GLY A 77 7.36 5.73 -0.56
C GLY A 77 6.21 6.45 0.16
N ILE A 78 6.48 7.69 0.58
CA ILE A 78 5.48 8.58 1.19
C ILE A 78 5.05 9.61 0.15
N PHE A 79 3.75 9.83 0.05
CA PHE A 79 3.12 10.81 -0.83
C PHE A 79 2.38 11.83 0.03
N GLU A 80 2.57 13.12 -0.27
CA GLU A 80 1.82 14.22 0.32
C GLU A 80 0.86 14.81 -0.72
N ASN A 81 -0.42 14.93 -0.37
CA ASN A 81 -1.38 15.69 -1.16
C ASN A 81 -1.21 17.18 -0.85
N LEU A 82 -0.92 17.97 -1.89
CA LEU A 82 -0.72 19.43 -1.80
C LEU A 82 -1.99 20.25 -2.03
N ASN A 83 -3.11 19.59 -2.34
CA ASN A 83 -4.40 20.23 -2.63
C ASN A 83 -5.33 20.15 -1.42
#